data_AF-A0A7Y4ZCA2-F1
#
_entry.id   AF-A0A7Y4ZCA2-F1
#
_cell.length_a   1.000
_cell.length_b   1.000
_cell.length_c   1.000
_cell.angle_alpha   90.00
_cell.angle_beta   90.00
_cell.angle_gamma   90.00
#
_symmetry.space_group_name_H-M   'P 1'
#
loop_
_entity.id
_entity.type
_entity.pdbx_description
1 polymer ?
#
loop_
_entity_poly.entity_id
_entity_poly.type
_entity_poly.pdbx_seq_one_letter_code
_entity_poly.pdbx_strand_id
1 'polypeptide(L)'
;MSNVFFQKKVDRRSRAAMRAFLTGHFRYDTMNSWNGLTSYANNIKTHRLGLTFEQSNKADEMLETDYWDEIRYPIDDFTESQGYEYTIGTNGRSGGYLVLYQSRREKTGHLSYCPSCGQRNFKKVPPTFQDENEKVISKEILKSQGSWHSGNYLGLSSIQALAIPDDEKSKLINVLKVKLADCSETDACGVCRNSRRNYSVPTFRLMSSYKSIDQGENFFAEDWPMWSLRDRVDLVCAFDAACDEIRSNFIVLLEDYDVAQVTRWHPVKVKQRVVHAV
;
A
#
# COMPACT_ATOMS: atom_id res chain seq x y z
N MET A 1 11.75 -18.46 -21.55
CA MET A 1 12.90 -18.85 -20.71
C MET A 1 13.35 -17.60 -19.99
N SER A 2 13.20 -17.53 -18.66
CA SER A 2 13.67 -16.37 -17.90
C SER A 2 15.18 -16.22 -18.11
N ASN A 3 15.59 -15.09 -18.68
CA ASN A 3 17.00 -14.81 -18.92
C ASN A 3 17.58 -14.27 -17.62
N VAL A 4 18.25 -15.15 -16.86
CA VAL A 4 18.84 -14.85 -15.55
C VAL A 4 19.89 -13.74 -15.71
N PHE A 5 19.67 -12.59 -15.07
CA PHE A 5 20.53 -11.41 -15.20
C PHE A 5 21.17 -11.02 -13.86
N PHE A 6 20.37 -10.95 -12.78
CA PHE A 6 20.81 -10.65 -11.43
C PHE A 6 21.04 -11.92 -10.61
N GLN A 7 20.14 -12.91 -10.71
CA GLN A 7 20.17 -14.09 -9.85
C GLN A 7 21.44 -14.92 -10.05
N LYS A 8 22.03 -15.36 -8.94
CA LYS A 8 23.24 -16.21 -8.94
C LYS A 8 22.95 -17.59 -8.41
N LYS A 9 23.58 -18.61 -9.00
CA LYS A 9 23.58 -19.97 -8.47
C LYS A 9 24.61 -20.08 -7.36
N VAL A 10 24.15 -20.17 -6.11
CA VAL A 10 25.00 -20.29 -4.91
C VAL A 10 24.95 -21.73 -4.36
N ASP A 11 26.07 -22.29 -3.93
CA ASP A 11 26.09 -23.58 -3.23
C ASP A 11 25.72 -23.41 -1.74
N ARG A 12 24.55 -23.91 -1.35
CA ARG A 12 24.00 -23.86 0.03
C ARG A 12 24.67 -24.85 1.00
N ARG A 13 25.54 -25.73 0.50
CA ARG A 13 26.30 -26.69 1.31
C ARG A 13 27.67 -26.12 1.68
N SER A 14 28.21 -25.21 0.88
CA SER A 14 29.47 -24.53 1.14
C SER A 14 29.26 -23.23 1.92
N ARG A 15 29.69 -23.24 3.19
CA ARG A 15 29.68 -22.03 4.03
C ARG A 15 30.47 -20.89 3.40
N ALA A 16 31.60 -21.21 2.76
CA ALA A 16 32.44 -20.23 2.08
C ALA A 16 31.70 -19.59 0.89
N ALA A 17 30.98 -20.38 0.08
CA ALA A 17 30.21 -19.87 -1.04
C ALA A 17 29.08 -18.93 -0.59
N MET A 18 28.35 -19.30 0.47
CA MET A 18 27.29 -18.46 1.03
C MET A 18 27.83 -17.13 1.58
N ARG A 19 28.92 -17.17 2.36
CA ARG A 19 29.58 -15.96 2.88
C ARG A 19 30.07 -15.04 1.77
N ALA A 20 30.73 -15.61 0.76
CA ALA A 20 31.24 -14.85 -0.39
C ALA A 20 30.10 -14.19 -1.17
N PHE A 21 28.98 -14.89 -1.38
CA PHE A 21 27.81 -14.34 -2.04
C PHE A 21 27.20 -13.16 -1.26
N LEU A 22 26.94 -13.34 0.04
CA LEU A 22 26.31 -12.30 0.87
C LEU A 22 27.19 -11.06 1.04
N THR A 23 28.51 -11.26 1.26
CA THR A 23 29.46 -10.16 1.44
C THR A 23 29.75 -9.44 0.13
N GLY A 24 29.80 -10.18 -0.98
CA GLY A 24 30.11 -9.64 -2.31
C GLY A 24 28.90 -9.13 -3.09
N HIS A 25 27.69 -9.21 -2.54
CA HIS A 25 26.50 -8.69 -3.21
C HIS A 25 26.54 -7.16 -3.30
N PHE A 26 26.05 -6.59 -4.40
CA PHE A 26 25.94 -5.14 -4.52
C PHE A 26 24.96 -4.58 -3.48
N ARG A 27 25.26 -3.39 -2.97
CA ARG A 27 24.46 -2.73 -1.93
C ARG A 27 24.21 -1.28 -2.28
N TYR A 28 23.06 -0.77 -1.88
CA TYR A 28 22.70 0.64 -2.06
C TYR A 28 22.17 1.24 -0.76
N ASP A 29 22.29 2.57 -0.64
CA ASP A 29 21.82 3.31 0.53
C ASP A 29 20.29 3.22 0.63
N THR A 30 19.75 2.95 1.83
CA THR A 30 18.31 2.80 2.06
C THR A 30 17.60 4.14 2.27
N MET A 31 18.31 5.23 2.58
CA MET A 31 17.76 6.60 2.52
C MET A 31 18.71 7.55 1.77
N ASN A 32 19.83 7.91 2.39
CA ASN A 32 20.81 8.87 1.89
C ASN A 32 22.21 8.40 2.28
N SER A 33 23.22 8.68 1.46
CA SER A 33 24.61 8.28 1.72
C SER A 33 25.17 8.73 3.08
N TRP A 34 24.62 9.79 3.68
CA TRP A 34 25.02 10.30 4.99
C TRP A 34 24.51 9.50 6.20
N ASN A 35 23.43 8.72 6.06
CA ASN A 35 22.99 7.84 7.16
C ASN A 35 23.83 6.56 7.24
N GLY A 36 24.62 6.30 6.19
CA GLY A 36 25.45 5.12 6.08
C GLY A 36 24.67 3.83 6.27
N LEU A 37 23.39 3.76 5.90
CA LEU A 37 22.56 2.56 5.98
C LEU A 37 22.40 1.96 4.58
N THR A 38 22.82 0.71 4.39
CA THR A 38 22.73 0.01 3.09
C THR A 38 21.94 -1.28 3.17
N SER A 39 21.39 -1.69 2.04
CA SER A 39 20.76 -3.01 1.85
C SER A 39 21.18 -3.63 0.51
N TYR A 40 20.87 -4.91 0.32
CA TYR A 40 21.01 -5.62 -0.94
C TYR A 40 20.25 -4.88 -2.05
N ALA A 41 20.91 -4.68 -3.19
CA ALA A 41 20.35 -3.92 -4.28
C ALA A 41 20.81 -4.43 -5.65
N ASN A 42 20.01 -4.13 -6.67
CA ASN A 42 20.32 -4.37 -8.08
C ASN A 42 20.20 -3.05 -8.87
N ASN A 43 21.18 -2.77 -9.72
CA ASN A 43 21.21 -1.54 -10.52
C ASN A 43 20.38 -1.73 -11.78
N ILE A 44 19.32 -0.94 -11.90
CA ILE A 44 18.34 -1.01 -12.99
C ILE A 44 18.39 0.21 -13.92
N LYS A 45 19.51 0.96 -13.93
CA LYS A 45 19.68 2.02 -14.94
C LYS A 45 19.69 1.39 -16.33
N THR A 46 19.03 2.01 -17.31
CA THR A 46 18.84 1.51 -18.68
C THR A 46 20.15 1.00 -19.30
N HIS A 47 21.22 1.79 -19.24
CA HIS A 47 22.57 1.43 -19.72
C HIS A 47 23.29 0.33 -18.92
N ARG A 48 22.69 -0.21 -17.84
CA ARG A 48 23.20 -1.30 -17.01
C ARG A 48 22.27 -2.53 -17.01
N LEU A 49 21.12 -2.48 -17.68
CA LEU A 49 20.12 -3.56 -17.72
C LEU A 49 20.37 -4.62 -18.81
N GLY A 50 21.46 -4.49 -19.56
CA GLY A 50 21.76 -5.39 -20.68
C GLY A 50 20.72 -5.31 -21.79
N LEU A 51 20.16 -4.12 -22.01
CA LEU A 51 19.25 -3.85 -23.12
C LEU A 51 20.02 -3.71 -24.44
N THR A 52 19.38 -4.04 -25.56
CA THR A 52 19.91 -3.68 -26.88
C THR A 52 19.89 -2.15 -27.08
N PHE A 53 20.56 -1.66 -28.12
CA PHE A 53 20.52 -0.24 -28.46
C PHE A 53 19.09 0.24 -28.73
N GLU A 54 18.31 -0.55 -29.48
CA GLU A 54 16.91 -0.27 -29.78
C GLU A 54 16.04 -0.24 -28.53
N GLN A 55 16.16 -1.26 -27.67
CA GLN A 55 15.46 -1.31 -26.38
C GLN A 55 15.85 -0.13 -25.48
N SER A 56 17.12 0.30 -25.49
CA SER A 56 17.58 1.44 -24.68
C SER A 56 16.93 2.75 -25.12
N ASN A 57 16.81 2.99 -26.44
CA ASN A 57 16.13 4.19 -26.95
C ASN A 57 14.64 4.17 -26.58
N LYS A 58 13.96 3.02 -26.74
CA LYS A 58 12.56 2.87 -26.33
C LYS A 58 12.38 3.06 -24.81
N ALA A 59 13.33 2.59 -24.01
CA ALA A 59 13.28 2.72 -22.56
C ALA A 59 13.27 4.19 -22.13
N ASP A 60 14.03 5.06 -22.77
CA ASP A 60 14.05 6.48 -22.43
C ASP A 60 12.66 7.13 -22.63
N GLU A 61 11.93 6.78 -23.68
CA GLU A 61 10.54 7.23 -23.89
C GLU A 61 9.57 6.60 -22.89
N MET A 62 9.69 5.30 -22.64
CA MET A 62 8.80 4.56 -21.72
C MET A 62 8.89 5.08 -20.28
N LEU A 63 10.08 5.50 -19.85
CA LEU A 63 10.32 6.08 -18.52
C LEU A 63 9.55 7.38 -18.27
N GLU A 64 9.03 8.04 -19.30
CA GLU A 64 8.18 9.23 -19.20
C GLU A 64 6.69 8.91 -18.96
N THR A 65 6.33 7.62 -18.96
CA THR A 65 4.95 7.13 -18.79
C THR A 65 4.74 6.48 -17.41
N ASP A 66 3.49 6.18 -17.07
CA ASP A 66 3.17 5.39 -15.87
C ASP A 66 3.23 3.88 -16.19
N TYR A 67 4.45 3.35 -16.28
CA TYR A 67 4.71 1.96 -16.70
C TYR A 67 4.79 0.96 -15.53
N TRP A 68 4.87 1.44 -14.29
CA TRP A 68 5.10 0.57 -13.13
C TRP A 68 3.94 -0.40 -12.88
N ASP A 69 2.71 0.00 -13.18
CA ASP A 69 1.54 -0.87 -13.03
C ASP A 69 1.65 -2.16 -13.86
N GLU A 70 2.34 -2.11 -15.01
CA GLU A 70 2.54 -3.28 -15.89
C GLU A 70 3.65 -4.21 -15.41
N ILE A 71 4.63 -3.71 -14.64
CA ILE A 71 5.83 -4.48 -14.28
C ILE A 71 5.99 -4.75 -12.78
N ARG A 72 5.14 -4.19 -11.92
CA ARG A 72 5.30 -4.27 -10.45
C ARG A 72 4.82 -5.56 -9.79
N TYR A 73 4.05 -6.38 -10.50
CA TYR A 73 3.49 -7.63 -9.96
C TYR A 73 4.53 -8.53 -9.24
N PRO A 74 5.77 -8.72 -9.74
CA PRO A 74 6.76 -9.54 -9.05
C PRO A 74 7.17 -9.00 -7.67
N ILE A 75 7.01 -7.69 -7.41
CA ILE A 75 7.23 -7.11 -6.08
C ILE A 75 6.16 -7.61 -5.10
N ASP A 76 4.91 -7.68 -5.54
CA ASP A 76 3.78 -8.13 -4.73
C ASP A 76 3.92 -9.64 -4.43
N ASP A 77 4.25 -10.45 -5.44
CA ASP A 77 4.51 -11.90 -5.29
C ASP A 77 5.70 -12.18 -4.38
N PHE A 78 6.81 -11.46 -4.57
CA PHE A 78 7.95 -11.56 -3.66
C PHE A 78 7.53 -11.23 -2.23
N THR A 79 6.86 -10.11 -2.02
CA THR A 79 6.46 -9.65 -0.69
C THR A 79 5.54 -10.66 0.00
N GLU A 80 4.56 -11.23 -0.71
CA GLU A 80 3.67 -12.26 -0.17
C GLU A 80 4.42 -13.56 0.14
N SER A 81 5.31 -14.01 -0.75
CA SER A 81 6.12 -15.22 -0.55
C SER A 81 7.05 -15.13 0.67
N GLN A 82 7.49 -13.91 1.02
CA GLN A 82 8.32 -13.63 2.19
C GLN A 82 7.49 -13.29 3.44
N GLY A 83 6.19 -13.61 3.45
CA GLY A 83 5.33 -13.39 4.62
C GLY A 83 5.15 -11.91 4.99
N TYR A 84 5.36 -11.00 4.04
CA TYR A 84 5.35 -9.54 4.24
C TYR A 84 6.40 -9.01 5.23
N GLU A 85 7.46 -9.78 5.51
CA GLU A 85 8.61 -9.33 6.31
C GLU A 85 9.66 -8.60 5.46
N TYR A 86 9.62 -8.82 4.15
CA TYR A 86 10.49 -8.19 3.18
C TYR A 86 9.70 -7.70 1.97
N THR A 87 10.20 -6.66 1.31
CA THR A 87 9.65 -6.13 0.07
C THR A 87 10.75 -5.49 -0.76
N ILE A 88 10.40 -5.08 -1.98
CA ILE A 88 11.31 -4.43 -2.92
C ILE A 88 10.83 -2.99 -3.13
N GLY A 89 11.74 -2.03 -3.11
CA GLY A 89 11.43 -0.65 -3.47
C GLY A 89 12.48 -0.05 -4.38
N THR A 90 12.12 1.01 -5.09
CA THR A 90 13.06 1.78 -5.90
C THR A 90 13.79 2.82 -5.06
N ASN A 91 15.07 3.04 -5.35
CA ASN A 91 15.87 4.08 -4.70
C ASN A 91 16.92 4.68 -5.64
N GLY A 92 17.55 5.76 -5.20
CA GLY A 92 18.58 6.51 -5.91
C GLY A 92 18.00 7.53 -6.89
N ARG A 93 18.90 8.33 -7.49
CA ARG A 93 18.53 9.33 -8.50
C ARG A 93 17.78 8.64 -9.64
N SER A 94 16.59 9.14 -9.95
CA SER A 94 15.67 8.59 -10.96
C SER A 94 15.20 7.15 -10.69
N GLY A 95 15.29 6.65 -9.45
CA GLY A 95 14.83 5.30 -9.09
C GLY A 95 15.67 4.17 -9.70
N GLY A 96 16.94 4.42 -10.04
CA GLY A 96 17.79 3.49 -10.79
C GLY A 96 18.27 2.24 -10.03
N TYR A 97 17.73 1.94 -8.85
CA TYR A 97 18.07 0.76 -8.07
C TYR A 97 16.81 0.11 -7.49
N LEU A 98 16.71 -1.21 -7.62
CA LEU A 98 15.81 -2.02 -6.80
C LEU A 98 16.55 -2.39 -5.52
N VAL A 99 15.91 -2.18 -4.37
CA VAL A 99 16.51 -2.36 -3.05
C VAL A 99 15.60 -3.25 -2.20
N LEU A 100 16.20 -4.23 -1.54
CA LEU A 100 15.52 -5.09 -0.57
C LEU A 100 15.27 -4.31 0.73
N TYR A 101 14.03 -4.27 1.19
CA TYR A 101 13.64 -3.63 2.44
C TYR A 101 12.99 -4.64 3.38
N GLN A 102 13.20 -4.44 4.69
CA GLN A 102 12.31 -5.03 5.68
C GLN A 102 10.95 -4.37 5.57
N SER A 103 9.89 -5.13 5.76
CA SER A 103 8.52 -4.65 5.75
C SER A 103 7.70 -5.30 6.84
N ARG A 104 6.51 -4.75 7.08
CA ARG A 104 5.49 -5.36 7.92
C ARG A 104 4.11 -4.92 7.47
N ARG A 105 3.10 -5.75 7.74
CA ARG A 105 1.70 -5.35 7.59
C ARG A 105 1.24 -4.66 8.86
N GLU A 106 0.67 -3.48 8.68
CA GLU A 106 0.05 -2.71 9.76
C GLU A 106 -1.43 -2.54 9.48
N LYS A 107 -2.27 -2.78 10.48
CA LYS A 107 -3.70 -2.49 10.39
C LYS A 107 -3.87 -0.99 10.19
N THR A 108 -4.61 -0.60 9.17
CA THR A 108 -4.78 0.83 8.89
C THR A 108 -5.77 1.50 9.83
N GLY A 109 -6.56 0.73 10.58
CA GLY A 109 -7.63 1.24 11.45
C GLY A 109 -8.89 1.70 10.71
N HIS A 110 -8.89 1.75 9.38
CA HIS A 110 -10.07 2.18 8.63
C HIS A 110 -11.15 1.10 8.66
N LEU A 111 -12.39 1.53 8.96
CA LEU A 111 -13.55 0.66 9.13
C LEU A 111 -14.56 0.79 7.99
N SER A 112 -14.54 1.90 7.25
CA SER A 112 -15.37 2.09 6.05
C SER A 112 -14.65 2.85 4.94
N TYR A 113 -15.19 2.78 3.72
CA TYR A 113 -14.69 3.49 2.55
C TYR A 113 -15.82 3.95 1.63
N CYS A 114 -15.55 4.95 0.79
CA CYS A 114 -16.46 5.40 -0.25
C CYS A 114 -16.17 4.65 -1.57
N PRO A 115 -17.13 3.87 -2.11
CA PRO A 115 -16.95 3.19 -3.39
C PRO A 115 -16.78 4.15 -4.58
N SER A 116 -17.31 5.37 -4.50
CA SER A 116 -17.28 6.33 -5.62
C SER A 116 -15.95 7.07 -5.76
N CYS A 117 -15.26 7.38 -4.66
CA CYS A 117 -14.03 8.19 -4.70
C CYS A 117 -12.85 7.58 -3.93
N GLY A 118 -13.02 6.39 -3.33
CA GLY A 118 -11.96 5.70 -2.59
C GLY A 118 -11.65 6.24 -1.20
N GLN A 119 -12.28 7.36 -0.77
CA GLN A 119 -12.00 7.95 0.54
C GLN A 119 -12.28 6.96 1.69
N ARG A 120 -11.25 6.67 2.49
CA ARG A 120 -11.31 5.79 3.67
C ARG A 120 -11.74 6.55 4.93
N ASN A 121 -12.24 5.84 5.94
CA ASN A 121 -12.71 6.42 7.21
C ASN A 121 -12.45 5.46 8.39
N PHE A 122 -12.11 6.03 9.54
CA PHE A 122 -11.85 5.30 10.79
C PHE A 122 -13.13 4.88 11.53
N LYS A 123 -14.29 5.34 11.07
CA LYS A 123 -15.59 4.98 11.64
C LYS A 123 -16.40 4.06 10.72
N LYS A 124 -17.26 3.22 11.29
CA LYS A 124 -18.21 2.38 10.57
C LYS A 124 -19.40 3.18 10.09
N VAL A 125 -20.00 2.76 8.99
CA VAL A 125 -21.36 3.10 8.61
C VAL A 125 -22.31 2.48 9.63
N PRO A 126 -23.22 3.26 10.23
CA PRO A 126 -24.19 2.75 11.18
C PRO A 126 -25.15 1.75 10.51
N PRO A 127 -25.59 0.70 11.21
CA PRO A 127 -26.57 -0.23 10.69
C PRO A 127 -27.93 0.43 10.54
N THR A 128 -28.76 -0.07 9.62
CA THR A 128 -30.16 0.34 9.51
C THR A 128 -30.98 -0.35 10.61
N PHE A 129 -31.75 0.43 11.37
CA PHE A 129 -32.70 -0.06 12.36
C PHE A 129 -34.09 -0.12 11.75
N GLN A 130 -34.87 -1.17 12.05
CA GLN A 130 -36.26 -1.30 11.60
C GLN A 130 -37.24 -0.74 12.63
N ASP A 131 -36.97 -0.96 13.91
CA ASP A 131 -37.77 -0.45 15.02
C ASP A 131 -37.66 1.08 15.15
N GLU A 132 -38.80 1.75 15.35
CA GLU A 132 -38.86 3.21 15.43
C GLU A 132 -38.21 3.77 16.71
N ASN A 133 -38.29 3.06 17.83
CA ASN A 133 -37.63 3.48 19.07
C ASN A 133 -36.10 3.39 18.89
N GLU A 134 -35.62 2.31 18.28
CA GLU A 134 -34.20 2.16 17.91
C GLU A 134 -33.72 3.27 16.97
N LYS A 135 -34.50 3.64 15.96
CA LYS A 135 -34.15 4.74 15.04
C LYS A 135 -34.00 6.07 15.76
N VAL A 136 -34.93 6.41 16.66
CA VAL A 136 -34.88 7.69 17.39
C VAL A 136 -33.70 7.72 18.34
N ILE A 137 -33.52 6.66 19.14
CA ILE A 137 -32.43 6.58 20.12
C ILE A 137 -31.06 6.54 19.42
N SER A 138 -30.91 5.71 18.38
CA SER A 138 -29.65 5.61 17.63
C SER A 138 -29.24 6.94 17.00
N LYS A 139 -30.19 7.73 16.48
CA LYS A 139 -29.92 9.06 15.93
C LYS A 139 -29.32 10.01 16.97
N GLU A 140 -29.84 10.05 18.18
CA GLU A 140 -29.30 10.91 19.25
C GLU A 140 -27.95 10.41 19.79
N ILE A 141 -27.76 9.09 19.88
CA ILE A 141 -26.46 8.50 20.22
C ILE A 141 -25.40 8.87 19.16
N LEU A 142 -25.75 8.76 17.87
CA LEU A 142 -24.84 9.06 16.77
C LEU A 142 -24.44 10.53 16.69
N LYS A 143 -25.39 11.46 16.86
CA LYS A 143 -25.12 12.92 16.92
C LYS A 143 -24.15 13.30 18.05
N SER A 144 -24.35 12.69 19.22
CA SER A 144 -23.50 12.92 20.39
C SER A 144 -22.22 12.07 20.39
N GLN A 145 -22.02 11.25 19.35
CA GLN A 145 -20.94 10.27 19.25
C GLN A 145 -20.83 9.31 20.45
N GLY A 146 -21.96 9.02 21.10
CA GLY A 146 -22.03 8.15 22.28
C GLY A 146 -21.34 8.71 23.54
N SER A 147 -20.99 10.00 23.55
CA SER A 147 -20.17 10.61 24.61
C SER A 147 -20.90 10.80 25.95
N TRP A 148 -22.23 10.79 25.96
CA TRP A 148 -23.00 11.08 27.18
C TRP A 148 -23.29 9.83 28.02
N HIS A 149 -23.45 9.97 29.33
CA HIS A 149 -23.97 8.89 30.16
C HIS A 149 -25.41 8.53 29.76
N SER A 150 -25.79 7.27 29.91
CA SER A 150 -27.11 6.77 29.47
C SER A 150 -28.28 7.55 30.06
N GLY A 151 -28.17 8.00 31.31
CA GLY A 151 -29.19 8.84 31.96
C GLY A 151 -29.39 10.20 31.30
N ASN A 152 -28.37 10.78 30.67
CA ASN A 152 -28.50 12.08 29.99
C ASN A 152 -29.39 11.98 28.74
N TYR A 153 -29.38 10.84 28.06
CA TYR A 153 -30.24 10.61 26.89
C TYR A 153 -31.73 10.54 27.28
N LEU A 154 -32.06 10.02 28.47
CA LEU A 154 -33.44 9.96 28.95
C LEU A 154 -34.07 11.35 29.15
N GLY A 155 -33.25 12.38 29.34
CA GLY A 155 -33.70 13.77 29.46
C GLY A 155 -34.02 14.44 28.11
N LEU A 156 -33.72 13.81 26.98
CA LEU A 156 -33.98 14.39 25.66
C LEU A 156 -35.45 14.29 25.30
N SER A 157 -36.04 15.39 24.83
CA SER A 157 -37.45 15.43 24.43
C SER A 157 -37.83 14.38 23.38
N SER A 158 -36.93 14.10 22.43
CA SER A 158 -37.12 13.06 21.42
C SER A 158 -37.18 11.64 22.00
N ILE A 159 -36.45 11.37 23.09
CA ILE A 159 -36.44 10.07 23.77
C ILE A 159 -37.58 9.97 24.79
N GLN A 160 -37.92 11.07 25.48
CA GLN A 160 -39.08 11.14 26.38
C GLN A 160 -40.40 10.90 25.65
N ALA A 161 -40.53 11.37 24.41
CA ALA A 161 -41.71 11.20 23.58
C ALA A 161 -41.96 9.75 23.14
N LEU A 162 -41.01 8.83 23.32
CA LEU A 162 -41.19 7.42 22.98
C LEU A 162 -42.16 6.75 23.96
N ALA A 163 -43.13 6.01 23.41
CA ALA A 163 -44.20 5.33 24.15
C ALA A 163 -43.74 4.01 24.80
N ILE A 164 -42.54 4.00 25.38
CA ILE A 164 -41.97 2.88 26.14
C ILE A 164 -41.55 3.36 27.54
N PRO A 165 -41.55 2.49 28.56
CA PRO A 165 -41.13 2.87 29.91
C PRO A 165 -39.64 3.23 29.98
N ASP A 166 -39.25 4.05 30.96
CA ASP A 166 -37.88 4.57 31.06
C ASP A 166 -36.83 3.49 31.36
N ASP A 167 -37.22 2.38 32.01
CA ASP A 167 -36.31 1.24 32.21
C ASP A 167 -36.01 0.53 30.88
N GLU A 168 -37.00 0.42 30.00
CA GLU A 168 -36.83 -0.14 28.66
C GLU A 168 -36.01 0.80 27.76
N LYS A 169 -36.25 2.12 27.81
CA LYS A 169 -35.39 3.12 27.14
C LYS A 169 -33.95 2.97 27.57
N SER A 170 -33.70 2.85 28.87
CA SER A 170 -32.34 2.72 29.44
C SER A 170 -31.63 1.47 28.94
N LYS A 171 -32.32 0.32 28.92
CA LYS A 171 -31.80 -0.94 28.36
C LYS A 171 -31.44 -0.77 26.89
N LEU A 172 -32.35 -0.18 26.10
CA LEU A 172 -32.16 0.02 24.67
C LEU A 172 -31.01 0.99 24.36
N ILE A 173 -30.90 2.10 25.10
CA ILE A 173 -29.77 3.04 25.01
C ILE A 173 -28.45 2.31 25.24
N ASN A 174 -28.34 1.51 26.30
CA ASN A 174 -27.10 0.78 26.61
C ASN A 174 -26.71 -0.19 25.50
N VAL A 175 -27.68 -0.96 24.97
CA VAL A 175 -27.47 -1.88 23.84
C VAL A 175 -27.01 -1.12 22.59
N LEU A 176 -27.71 -0.04 22.24
CA LEU A 176 -27.41 0.75 21.05
C LEU A 176 -26.08 1.49 21.16
N LYS A 177 -25.68 1.97 22.34
CA LYS A 177 -24.37 2.59 22.55
C LYS A 177 -23.22 1.63 22.23
N VAL A 178 -23.32 0.38 22.64
CA VAL A 178 -22.32 -0.65 22.31
C VAL A 178 -22.35 -0.95 20.80
N LYS A 179 -23.55 -1.12 20.22
CA LYS A 179 -23.72 -1.43 18.80
C LYS A 179 -23.22 -0.32 17.87
N LEU A 180 -23.35 0.93 18.29
CA LEU A 180 -22.98 2.12 17.53
C LEU A 180 -21.60 2.66 17.89
N ALA A 181 -20.82 1.93 18.71
CA ALA A 181 -19.43 2.25 18.97
C ALA A 181 -18.67 2.37 17.64
N ASP A 182 -17.85 3.42 17.54
CA ASP A 182 -17.07 3.77 16.35
C ASP A 182 -17.88 3.99 15.07
N CYS A 183 -19.19 4.22 15.14
CA CYS A 183 -20.00 4.57 13.98
C CYS A 183 -19.94 6.08 13.67
N SER A 184 -19.96 6.43 12.38
CA SER A 184 -20.19 7.80 11.94
C SER A 184 -21.66 8.17 12.06
N GLU A 185 -21.95 9.46 12.20
CA GLU A 185 -23.33 9.95 12.30
C GLU A 185 -24.17 9.56 11.08
N THR A 186 -23.56 9.62 9.90
CA THR A 186 -24.19 9.27 8.63
C THR A 186 -23.29 8.33 7.83
N ASP A 187 -23.83 7.74 6.77
CA ASP A 187 -23.09 6.95 5.79
C ASP A 187 -22.45 7.81 4.69
N ALA A 188 -22.65 9.13 4.70
CA ALA A 188 -22.20 10.01 3.63
C ALA A 188 -20.67 10.18 3.59
N CYS A 189 -20.12 10.17 2.38
CA CYS A 189 -18.72 10.52 2.13
C CYS A 189 -18.46 12.01 2.43
N GLY A 190 -17.34 12.31 3.10
CA GLY A 190 -16.98 13.69 3.43
C GLY A 190 -16.51 14.50 2.20
N VAL A 191 -16.12 13.81 1.13
CA VAL A 191 -15.63 14.41 -0.11
C VAL A 191 -16.76 14.53 -1.15
N CYS A 192 -17.34 13.40 -1.56
CA CYS A 192 -18.29 13.36 -2.69
C CYS A 192 -19.75 13.13 -2.26
N ARG A 193 -20.04 13.07 -0.95
CA ARG A 193 -21.38 12.88 -0.37
C ARG A 193 -22.09 11.56 -0.67
N ASN A 194 -21.59 10.72 -1.56
CA ASN A 194 -22.12 9.36 -1.80
C ASN A 194 -21.96 8.45 -0.58
N SER A 195 -22.82 7.43 -0.47
CA SER A 195 -22.80 6.45 0.63
C SER A 195 -21.50 5.66 0.72
N ARG A 196 -21.05 5.43 1.94
CA ARG A 196 -19.92 4.58 2.32
C ARG A 196 -20.34 3.13 2.49
N ARG A 197 -19.35 2.23 2.54
CA ARG A 197 -19.50 0.82 2.89
C ARG A 197 -18.48 0.43 3.95
N ASN A 198 -18.90 -0.42 4.88
CA ASN A 198 -17.99 -1.01 5.86
C ASN A 198 -17.05 -2.01 5.16
N TYR A 199 -15.81 -2.07 5.63
CA TYR A 199 -14.91 -3.16 5.26
C TYR A 199 -15.39 -4.47 5.92
N SER A 200 -15.42 -5.55 5.14
CA SER A 200 -15.76 -6.89 5.65
C SER A 200 -14.61 -7.54 6.41
N VAL A 201 -13.37 -7.16 6.08
CA VAL A 201 -12.14 -7.61 6.72
C VAL A 201 -11.27 -6.42 7.12
N PRO A 202 -10.43 -6.53 8.16
CA PRO A 202 -9.48 -5.48 8.49
C PRO A 202 -8.60 -5.14 7.31
N THR A 203 -8.39 -3.85 7.08
CA THR A 203 -7.51 -3.37 6.03
C THR A 203 -6.10 -3.19 6.56
N PHE A 204 -5.13 -3.55 5.73
CA PHE A 204 -3.71 -3.46 6.06
C PHE A 204 -3.00 -2.55 5.07
N ARG A 205 -1.94 -1.90 5.52
CA ARG A 205 -0.94 -1.26 4.66
C ARG A 205 0.39 -1.95 4.87
N LEU A 206 1.19 -2.03 3.82
CA LEU A 206 2.58 -2.42 3.94
C LEU A 206 3.39 -1.21 4.42
N MET A 207 4.22 -1.42 5.43
CA MET A 207 5.14 -0.43 5.96
C MET A 207 6.55 -0.95 5.75
N SER A 208 7.31 -0.29 4.88
CA SER A 208 8.72 -0.61 4.65
C SER A 208 9.60 0.15 5.64
N SER A 209 10.67 -0.50 6.09
CA SER A 209 11.69 0.08 6.95
C SER A 209 12.94 0.36 6.12
N TYR A 210 13.44 1.59 6.22
CA TYR A 210 14.70 1.99 5.59
C TYR A 210 15.92 1.64 6.46
N LYS A 211 15.80 0.65 7.35
CA LYS A 211 16.95 0.12 8.11
C LYS A 211 17.88 -0.64 7.18
N SER A 212 19.15 -0.72 7.56
CA SER A 212 20.10 -1.57 6.86
C SER A 212 19.76 -3.05 7.05
N ILE A 213 20.12 -3.85 6.04
CA ILE A 213 19.99 -5.32 6.11
C ILE A 213 21.38 -5.92 6.00
N ASP A 214 21.94 -6.40 7.12
CA ASP A 214 23.26 -7.03 7.21
C ASP A 214 24.43 -6.12 6.77
N GLN A 215 24.29 -4.82 6.96
CA GLN A 215 25.39 -3.92 6.68
C GLN A 215 26.52 -4.10 7.68
N GLY A 216 27.73 -4.33 7.18
CA GLY A 216 28.91 -4.54 8.03
C GLY A 216 28.82 -5.85 8.82
N GLU A 217 27.87 -6.72 8.49
CA GLU A 217 27.66 -7.99 9.15
C GLU A 217 28.86 -8.90 8.93
N ASN A 218 29.36 -9.50 10.01
CA ASN A 218 30.47 -10.44 9.92
C ASN A 218 29.93 -11.87 9.76
N PHE A 219 29.56 -12.23 8.53
CA PHE A 219 29.12 -13.59 8.22
C PHE A 219 30.18 -14.68 8.52
N PHE A 220 31.44 -14.29 8.79
CA PHE A 220 32.51 -15.21 9.19
C PHE A 220 32.48 -15.60 10.67
N ALA A 221 31.77 -14.84 11.51
CA ALA A 221 31.60 -15.14 12.91
C ALA A 221 30.89 -16.50 13.13
N GLU A 222 31.15 -17.11 14.30
CA GLU A 222 30.65 -18.45 14.65
C GLU A 222 29.14 -18.47 14.92
N ASP A 223 28.58 -17.31 15.23
CA ASP A 223 27.16 -17.07 15.52
C ASP A 223 26.25 -17.16 14.29
N TRP A 224 26.80 -17.28 13.08
CA TRP A 224 26.05 -17.61 11.86
C TRP A 224 26.00 -19.13 11.64
N PRO A 225 25.00 -19.85 12.16
CA PRO A 225 24.82 -21.27 11.89
C PRO A 225 24.50 -21.49 10.40
N MET A 226 24.75 -22.70 9.92
CA MET A 226 24.56 -23.03 8.49
C MET A 226 23.15 -22.73 8.00
N TRP A 227 22.14 -22.98 8.82
CA TRP A 227 20.75 -22.75 8.43
C TRP A 227 20.45 -21.25 8.26
N SER A 228 20.93 -20.39 9.16
CA SER A 228 20.70 -18.94 9.06
C SER A 228 21.40 -18.34 7.83
N LEU A 229 22.60 -18.83 7.49
CA LEU A 229 23.26 -18.46 6.24
C LEU A 229 22.45 -18.90 5.01
N ARG A 230 21.84 -20.09 5.04
CA ARG A 230 20.98 -20.56 3.93
C ARG A 230 19.76 -19.68 3.79
N ASP A 231 19.04 -19.43 4.88
CA ASP A 231 17.84 -18.58 4.87
C ASP A 231 18.17 -17.20 4.32
N ARG A 232 19.31 -16.62 4.71
CA ARG A 232 19.74 -15.32 4.17
C ARG A 232 20.09 -15.37 2.70
N VAL A 233 20.81 -16.40 2.26
CA VAL A 233 21.12 -16.61 0.83
C VAL A 233 19.85 -16.80 0.02
N ASP A 234 18.89 -17.57 0.53
CA ASP A 234 17.65 -17.86 -0.17
C ASP A 234 16.76 -16.61 -0.26
N LEU A 235 16.72 -15.77 0.77
CA LEU A 235 16.08 -14.44 0.71
C LEU A 235 16.70 -13.56 -0.40
N VAL A 236 18.03 -13.43 -0.42
CA VAL A 236 18.70 -12.57 -1.41
C VAL A 236 18.58 -13.16 -2.83
N CYS A 237 18.63 -14.49 -2.98
CA CYS A 237 18.38 -15.15 -4.26
C CYS A 237 16.93 -15.00 -4.75
N ALA A 238 15.94 -14.99 -3.85
CA ALA A 238 14.54 -14.72 -4.18
C ALA A 238 14.34 -13.26 -4.58
N PHE A 239 15.02 -12.33 -3.90
CA PHE A 239 15.07 -10.92 -4.29
C PHE A 239 15.65 -10.73 -5.70
N ASP A 240 16.77 -11.37 -6.00
CA ASP A 240 17.38 -11.29 -7.34
C ASP A 240 16.47 -11.88 -8.42
N ALA A 241 15.79 -13.00 -8.12
CA ALA A 241 14.85 -13.62 -9.04
C ALA A 241 13.66 -12.69 -9.37
N ALA A 242 13.11 -12.02 -8.36
CA ALA A 242 12.07 -11.01 -8.56
C ALA A 242 12.58 -9.82 -9.39
N CYS A 243 13.84 -9.38 -9.18
CA CYS A 243 14.45 -8.35 -10.01
C CYS A 243 14.61 -8.79 -11.49
N ASP A 244 14.95 -10.06 -11.71
CA ASP A 244 15.03 -10.65 -13.05
C ASP A 244 13.65 -10.68 -13.73
N GLU A 245 12.60 -11.00 -12.98
CA GLU A 245 11.23 -10.99 -13.50
C GLU A 245 10.74 -9.57 -13.83
N ILE A 246 11.00 -8.59 -12.96
CA ILE A 246 10.72 -7.17 -13.24
C ILE A 246 11.43 -6.72 -14.53
N ARG A 247 12.70 -7.10 -14.69
CA ARG A 247 13.47 -6.81 -15.91
C ARG A 247 12.85 -7.48 -17.14
N SER A 248 12.46 -8.76 -17.03
CA SER A 248 11.79 -9.47 -18.13
C SER A 248 10.48 -8.80 -18.53
N ASN A 249 9.65 -8.40 -17.57
CA ASN A 249 8.40 -7.69 -17.82
C ASN A 249 8.65 -6.33 -18.48
N PHE A 250 9.68 -5.61 -18.04
CA PHE A 250 10.08 -4.35 -18.69
C PHE A 250 10.53 -4.56 -20.14
N ILE A 251 11.30 -5.62 -20.43
CA ILE A 251 11.71 -5.93 -21.81
C ILE A 251 10.51 -6.25 -22.68
N VAL A 252 9.58 -7.07 -22.19
CA VAL A 252 8.31 -7.38 -22.90
C VAL A 252 7.52 -6.10 -23.16
N LEU A 253 7.42 -5.21 -22.18
CA LEU A 253 6.76 -3.91 -22.34
C LEU A 253 7.40 -3.07 -23.47
N LEU A 254 8.72 -3.05 -23.59
CA LEU A 254 9.43 -2.33 -24.67
C LEU A 254 9.24 -2.97 -26.05
N GLU A 255 8.99 -4.27 -26.10
CA GLU A 255 8.78 -5.03 -27.34
C GLU A 255 7.33 -4.90 -27.83
N ASP A 256 6.36 -4.90 -26.92
CA ASP A 256 4.94 -4.97 -27.24
C ASP A 256 4.25 -3.59 -27.33
N TYR A 257 4.88 -2.53 -26.80
CA TYR A 257 4.28 -1.19 -26.72
C TYR A 257 5.20 -0.11 -27.30
N ASP A 258 4.58 0.88 -27.92
CA ASP A 258 5.23 2.13 -28.35
C ASP A 258 4.61 3.31 -27.60
N VAL A 259 5.43 4.32 -27.31
CA VAL A 259 4.96 5.55 -26.64
C VAL A 259 4.44 6.53 -27.68
N ALA A 260 3.17 6.95 -27.52
CA ALA A 260 2.55 7.93 -28.40
C ALA A 260 2.11 9.18 -27.62
N GLN A 261 2.48 10.36 -28.11
CA GLN A 261 1.98 11.62 -27.57
C GLN A 261 0.57 11.91 -28.07
N VAL A 262 -0.38 12.14 -27.16
CA VAL A 262 -1.79 12.42 -27.49
C VAL A 262 -2.21 13.78 -26.95
N THR A 263 -2.60 14.68 -27.86
CA THR A 263 -3.21 15.97 -27.50
C THR A 263 -4.69 15.80 -27.18
N ARG A 264 -5.10 16.14 -25.95
CA ARG A 264 -6.52 16.11 -25.54
C ARG A 264 -7.13 17.52 -25.59
N TRP A 265 -8.10 17.72 -26.50
CA TRP A 265 -8.92 18.93 -26.55
C TRP A 265 -10.09 18.82 -25.58
N HIS A 266 -10.31 19.85 -24.76
CA HIS A 266 -11.47 19.94 -23.87
C HIS A 266 -12.40 21.07 -24.35
N PRO A 267 -13.72 20.86 -24.45
CA PRO A 267 -14.63 21.91 -24.86
C PRO A 267 -14.73 22.99 -23.77
N VAL A 268 -14.46 24.25 -24.15
CA VAL A 268 -14.57 25.41 -23.25
C VAL A 268 -15.65 26.36 -23.78
N LYS A 269 -16.59 26.76 -22.93
CA LYS A 269 -17.55 27.83 -23.24
C LYS A 269 -16.89 29.18 -22.97
N VAL A 270 -16.71 30.01 -24.00
CA VAL A 270 -16.14 31.36 -23.90
C VAL A 270 -17.17 32.39 -24.35
N LYS A 271 -17.34 33.47 -23.59
CA LYS A 271 -18.14 34.63 -24.01
C LYS A 271 -17.26 35.55 -24.85
N GLN A 272 -17.66 35.84 -26.07
CA GLN A 272 -16.96 36.77 -26.97
C GLN A 272 -17.86 37.96 -27.30
N ARG A 273 -17.27 39.16 -27.42
CA ARG A 273 -17.97 40.34 -27.93
C ARG A 273 -18.16 40.17 -29.43
N VAL A 274 -19.38 40.39 -29.91
CA VAL A 274 -19.72 40.35 -31.33
C VAL A 274 -20.09 41.75 -31.79
N VAL A 275 -19.49 42.22 -32.88
CA VAL A 275 -19.85 43.50 -33.49
C VAL A 275 -21.26 43.37 -34.04
N HIS A 276 -22.13 44.33 -33.73
CA HIS A 276 -23.46 44.35 -34.32
C HIS A 276 -23.32 44.65 -35.81
N ALA A 277 -23.88 43.80 -36.66
CA ALA A 277 -24.01 44.12 -38.08
C ALA A 277 -24.91 45.36 -38.19
N VAL A 278 -24.39 46.42 -38.80
CA VAL A 278 -25.11 47.66 -39.14
C VAL A 278 -26.05 47.37 -40.30
#